data_AF-A0A135VBY1-F1
#
_entry.id   AF-A0A135VBY1-F1
#
_cell.length_a   1.000
_cell.length_b   1.000
_cell.length_c   1.000
_cell.angle_alpha   90.00
_cell.angle_beta   90.00
_cell.angle_gamma   90.00
#
_symmetry.space_group_name_H-M   'P 1'
#
loop_
_entity.id
_entity.type
_entity.pdbx_description
1 polymer ?
#
loop_
_entity_poly.entity_id
_entity_poly.type
_entity_poly.pdbx_seq_one_letter_code
_entity_poly.pdbx_strand_id
1 'polypeptide(L)'
;MNIVPLIIIDITGFFLLLLIGLLLYKQYSRYSTRIETPNGISSLEEITLGDLKQWIFIRGMDKSNPILLFLHGGPGEPSLGCQVRGE
;
A
#
# COMPACT_ATOMS: atom_id res chain seq x y z
N MET A 1 -47.25 14.90 9.45
CA MET A 1 -46.14 14.05 8.98
C MET A 1 -44.84 14.62 9.51
N ASN A 2 -44.12 13.88 10.34
CA ASN A 2 -42.89 14.37 10.96
C ASN A 2 -41.76 14.31 9.92
N ILE A 3 -41.06 15.43 9.71
CA ILE A 3 -40.01 15.56 8.68
C ILE A 3 -38.67 14.94 9.11
N VAL A 4 -38.50 14.77 10.43
CA VAL A 4 -37.31 14.21 11.07
C VAL A 4 -36.86 12.84 10.51
N PRO A 5 -37.73 11.82 10.34
CA PRO A 5 -37.31 10.53 9.80
C PRO A 5 -36.78 10.60 8.36
N LEU A 6 -37.28 11.52 7.53
CA LEU A 6 -36.82 11.68 6.14
C LEU A 6 -35.36 12.16 6.10
N ILE A 7 -35.04 13.15 6.95
CA ILE A 7 -33.68 13.71 7.06
C ILE A 7 -32.68 12.66 7.54
N ILE A 8 -33.08 11.80 8.49
CA ILE A 8 -32.19 10.74 9.02
C ILE A 8 -31.83 9.73 7.93
N ILE A 9 -32.80 9.33 7.09
CA ILE A 9 -32.56 8.38 5.99
C ILE A 9 -31.59 8.95 4.96
N ASP A 10 -31.76 10.22 4.57
CA ASP A 10 -30.87 10.87 3.60
C ASP A 10 -29.44 10.99 4.14
N ILE A 11 -29.27 11.40 5.40
CA ILE A 11 -27.95 11.51 6.03
C ILE A 11 -27.29 10.14 6.11
N THR A 12 -28.02 9.12 6.59
CA THR A 12 -27.48 7.76 6.68
C THR A 12 -27.13 7.18 5.32
N GLY A 13 -27.94 7.43 4.29
CA GLY A 13 -27.64 7.04 2.91
C GLY A 13 -26.39 7.72 2.37
N PHE A 14 -26.20 9.02 2.63
CA PHE A 14 -25.00 9.75 2.23
C PHE A 14 -23.74 9.20 2.91
N PHE A 15 -23.79 8.96 4.24
CA PHE A 15 -22.68 8.37 4.97
C PHE A 15 -22.36 6.94 4.48
N LEU A 16 -23.39 6.14 4.14
CA LEU A 16 -23.20 4.81 3.59
C LEU A 16 -22.51 4.85 2.22
N LEU A 17 -22.94 5.75 1.34
CA LEU A 17 -22.31 5.95 0.02
C LEU A 17 -20.85 6.41 0.16
N LEU A 18 -20.57 7.34 1.06
CA LEU A 18 -19.21 7.79 1.36
C LEU A 18 -18.34 6.65 1.89
N LEU A 19 -18.88 5.82 2.78
CA LEU A 19 -18.16 4.67 3.33
C LEU A 19 -17.87 3.61 2.26
N ILE A 20 -18.83 3.30 1.38
CA ILE A 20 -18.62 2.40 0.23
C ILE A 20 -17.54 2.98 -0.70
N GLY A 21 -17.61 4.27 -1.01
CA GLY A 21 -16.60 4.94 -1.85
C GLY A 21 -15.18 4.84 -1.27
N LEU A 22 -15.03 5.05 0.04
CA LEU A 22 -13.75 4.89 0.73
C LEU A 22 -13.22 3.45 0.70
N LEU A 23 -14.11 2.46 0.87
CA LEU A 23 -13.72 1.04 0.80
C LEU A 23 -13.26 0.66 -0.62
N LEU A 24 -13.99 1.10 -1.66
CA LEU A 24 -13.60 0.90 -3.05
C LEU A 24 -12.26 1.57 -3.38
N TYR A 25 -12.06 2.80 -2.91
CA TYR A 25 -10.78 3.50 -3.06
C TYR A 25 -9.62 2.73 -2.41
N LYS A 26 -9.83 2.22 -1.18
CA LYS A 26 -8.83 1.41 -0.47
C LYS A 26 -8.53 0.09 -1.20
N GLN A 27 -9.55 -0.54 -1.78
CA GLN A 27 -9.36 -1.75 -2.58
C GLN A 27 -8.61 -1.47 -3.89
N TYR A 28 -8.96 -0.38 -4.58
CA TYR A 28 -8.30 0.05 -5.81
C TYR A 28 -6.80 0.34 -5.58
N SER A 29 -6.46 1.07 -4.51
CA SER A 29 -5.07 1.35 -4.13
C SER A 29 -4.26 0.08 -3.83
N ARG A 30 -4.86 -0.92 -3.17
CA ARG A 30 -4.22 -2.22 -2.91
C ARG A 30 -4.00 -3.03 -4.19
N TYR A 31 -4.96 -2.98 -5.11
CA TYR A 31 -4.86 -3.69 -6.39
C TYR A 31 -3.73 -3.12 -7.26
N SER A 32 -3.64 -1.79 -7.37
CA SER A 32 -2.62 -1.12 -8.19
C SER A 32 -1.18 -1.40 -7.73
N THR A 33 -0.96 -1.66 -6.44
CA THR A 33 0.38 -1.89 -5.87
C THR A 33 0.78 -3.37 -5.79
N ARG A 34 -0.06 -4.29 -6.29
CA ARG A 34 0.20 -5.72 -6.24
C ARG A 34 1.12 -6.17 -7.38
N ILE A 35 2.03 -7.09 -7.07
CA ILE A 35 2.83 -7.80 -8.06
C ILE A 35 2.11 -9.12 -8.36
N GLU A 36 1.60 -9.27 -9.60
CA GLU A 36 0.78 -10.41 -10.02
C GLU A 36 1.50 -11.39 -10.95
N THR A 37 2.76 -11.13 -11.29
CA THR A 37 3.53 -12.03 -12.16
C THR A 37 3.89 -13.34 -11.45
N PRO A 38 3.83 -14.49 -12.15
CA PRO A 38 4.20 -15.78 -11.58
C PRO A 38 5.62 -15.83 -11.01
N ASN A 39 6.55 -15.08 -11.64
CA ASN A 39 7.94 -14.98 -11.21
C ASN A 39 8.27 -13.69 -10.43
N GLY A 40 7.25 -12.92 -10.02
CA GLY A 40 7.44 -11.70 -9.25
C GLY A 40 7.83 -11.95 -7.79
N ILE A 41 8.34 -10.92 -7.12
CA ILE A 41 8.70 -10.94 -5.69
C ILE A 41 8.16 -9.70 -4.98
N SER A 42 7.64 -9.88 -3.77
CA SER A 42 7.27 -8.81 -2.84
C SER A 42 7.46 -9.33 -1.42
N SER A 43 8.63 -9.08 -0.83
CA SER A 43 9.04 -9.61 0.48
C SER A 43 9.55 -8.50 1.39
N LEU A 44 9.19 -8.56 2.67
CA LEU A 44 9.72 -7.69 3.72
C LEU A 44 10.46 -8.58 4.72
N GLU A 45 11.79 -8.41 4.81
CA GLU A 45 12.67 -9.30 5.56
C GLU A 45 13.44 -8.52 6.63
N GLU A 46 13.51 -9.08 7.83
CA GLU A 46 14.40 -8.58 8.88
C GLU A 46 15.78 -9.24 8.69
N ILE A 47 16.81 -8.41 8.59
CA ILE A 47 18.21 -8.83 8.50
C ILE A 47 19.02 -8.21 9.63
N THR A 48 20.09 -8.87 10.03
CA THR A 48 21.08 -8.28 10.94
C THR A 48 22.22 -7.71 10.12
N LEU A 49 22.46 -6.40 10.24
CA LEU A 49 23.55 -5.70 9.58
C LEU A 49 24.49 -5.12 10.66
N GLY A 50 25.68 -5.71 10.81
CA GLY A 50 26.51 -5.46 11.99
C GLY A 50 25.82 -5.96 13.26
N ASP A 51 25.61 -5.06 14.22
CA ASP A 51 24.92 -5.36 15.50
C ASP A 51 23.45 -4.86 15.52
N LEU A 52 22.93 -4.39 14.39
CA LEU A 52 21.60 -3.79 14.29
C LEU A 52 20.66 -4.64 13.44
N LYS A 53 19.40 -4.75 13.89
CA LYS A 53 18.31 -5.29 13.09
C LYS A 53 17.81 -4.24 12.11
N GLN A 54 17.77 -4.57 10.83
CA GLN A 54 17.30 -3.71 9.76
C GLN A 54 16.26 -4.46 8.91
N TRP A 55 15.39 -3.70 8.26
CA TRP A 55 14.36 -4.26 7.40
C TRP A 55 14.69 -3.95 5.95
N ILE A 56 14.65 -4.97 5.10
CA ILE A 56 14.77 -4.83 3.65
C ILE A 56 13.43 -5.14 2.99
N PHE A 57 13.02 -4.29 2.06
CA PHE A 57 11.83 -4.51 1.26
C PHE A 57 12.21 -4.77 -0.19
N ILE A 58 11.93 -5.99 -0.64
CA ILE A 58 12.32 -6.51 -1.96
C ILE A 58 11.08 -6.56 -2.83
N ARG A 59 11.11 -5.88 -3.97
CA ARG A 59 10.03 -5.88 -4.97
C ARG A 59 10.57 -5.98 -6.39
N GLY A 60 9.91 -6.77 -7.22
CA GLY A 60 10.26 -6.89 -8.64
C GLY A 60 9.25 -7.74 -9.41
N MET A 61 9.09 -7.42 -10.70
CA MET A 61 8.18 -8.15 -11.59
C MET A 61 8.73 -9.51 -12.03
N ASP A 62 10.05 -9.66 -12.03
CA ASP A 62 10.74 -10.89 -12.38
C ASP A 62 11.99 -11.04 -11.51
N LYS A 63 12.13 -12.18 -10.82
CA LYS A 63 13.29 -12.50 -9.99
C LYS A 63 14.58 -12.69 -10.78
N SER A 64 14.52 -12.86 -12.10
CA SER A 64 15.69 -12.99 -12.98
C SER A 64 16.30 -11.64 -13.37
N ASN A 65 15.60 -10.54 -13.12
CA ASN A 65 16.13 -9.19 -13.37
C ASN A 65 17.31 -8.86 -12.44
N PRO A 66 18.23 -7.98 -12.86
CA PRO A 66 19.32 -7.53 -12.01
C PRO A 66 18.79 -6.83 -10.75
N ILE A 67 19.54 -6.96 -9.66
CA ILE A 67 19.19 -6.36 -8.37
C ILE A 67 19.64 -4.90 -8.35
N LEU A 68 18.71 -3.99 -8.09
CA LEU A 68 19.00 -2.60 -7.77
C LEU A 68 18.92 -2.39 -6.25
N LEU A 69 20.06 -2.07 -5.63
CA LEU A 69 20.10 -1.68 -4.23
C LEU A 69 19.87 -0.16 -4.13
N PHE A 70 18.77 0.23 -3.49
CA PHE A 70 18.48 1.62 -3.19
C PHE A 70 18.78 1.93 -1.72
N LEU A 71 19.70 2.86 -1.49
CA LEU A 71 20.03 3.38 -0.16
C LEU A 71 19.50 4.82 -0.08
N HIS A 72 18.62 5.09 0.88
CA HIS A 72 18.16 6.45 1.13
C HIS A 72 19.30 7.30 1.68
N GLY A 73 19.21 8.62 1.50
CA GLY A 73 20.26 9.55 1.90
C GLY A 73 20.24 9.86 3.40
N GLY A 74 19.56 10.95 3.76
CA GLY A 74 19.67 11.57 5.08
C GLY A 74 19.29 10.66 6.26
N PRO A 75 19.66 11.05 7.49
CA PRO A 75 19.23 10.35 8.68
C PRO A 75 17.70 10.48 8.88
N GLY A 76 17.03 9.35 9.07
CA GLY A 76 15.59 9.31 9.41
C GLY A 76 14.62 9.26 8.21
N GLU A 77 15.08 8.92 7.00
CA GLU A 77 14.23 8.81 5.81
C GLU A 77 13.99 7.34 5.38
N PRO A 78 13.06 6.60 6.01
CA PRO A 78 12.75 5.24 5.58
C PRO A 78 11.97 5.26 4.25
N SER A 79 12.55 4.68 3.20
CA SER A 79 11.95 4.61 1.86
C SER A 79 11.09 3.35 1.61
N LEU A 80 10.90 2.50 2.63
CA LEU A 80 10.22 1.19 2.52
C LEU A 80 8.80 1.26 1.91
N GLY A 81 8.09 2.39 2.07
CA GLY A 81 6.73 2.58 1.54
C GLY A 81 6.63 3.39 0.23
N CYS A 82 7.72 4.03 -0.22
CA CYS A 82 7.72 4.96 -1.36
C CYS A 82 8.46 4.41 -2.59
N GLN A 83 8.53 3.08 -2.71
CA GLN A 83 9.14 2.45 -3.88
C GLN A 83 8.16 2.44 -5.06
N VAL A 84 8.55 3.11 -6.14
CA VAL A 84 7.82 3.09 -7.41
C VAL A 84 8.09 1.74 -8.09
N ARG A 85 7.05 1.19 -8.71
CA ARG A 85 7.15 -0.04 -9.51
C ARG A 85 8.10 0.21 -10.68
N GLY A 86 9.26 -0.45 -10.68
CA GLY A 86 10.11 -0.55 -11.87
C GLY A 86 9.42 -1.43 -12.91
N GLU A 87 9.25 -0.89 -14.11
CA GLU A 87 8.73 -1.59 -15.29
C GLU A 87 9.83 -2.42 -15.96
#